data_AF-A0A7C1H9T4-F1
#
_entry.id   AF-A0A7C1H9T4-F1
#
_cell.length_a   1.000
_cell.length_b   1.000
_cell.length_c   1.000
_cell.angle_alpha   90.00
_cell.angle_beta   90.00
_cell.angle_gamma   90.00
#
_symmetry.space_group_name_H-M   'P 1'
#
loop_
_entity.id
_entity.type
_entity.pdbx_description
1 polymer ?
#
loop_
_entity_poly.entity_id
_entity_poly.type
_entity_poly.pdbx_seq_one_letter_code
_entity_poly.pdbx_strand_id
1 'polypeptide(L)'
;MNTDRLESLSELTAKYCFEKLDLDSAELGSEYSYPNLPLCIIDTVFSIGVSYASTRNTVDRFCRFLGAEGTSESFSVSSFLSLYHTYSPQRMAAEVFGNKQRTSTVNGILKAEAVMMFSEAVRAQDVEYLKDSSFLLNNEEFEKSVLSIPGQRSGISLRYFYMLIGSDDFVKPDRMILRFLQTATECESITPDLACRIVQSACKFLRHSFPNMTPRLLDNIIWRFQSEEAKENAGTNKRRNHEENCRNRKVRSSEVH
;
A
#
# COMPACT_ATOMS: atom_id res chain seq x y z
N MET A 1 -15.19 22.55 -0.27
CA MET A 1 -15.86 21.52 -1.10
C MET A 1 -17.31 21.47 -0.66
N ASN A 2 -18.28 21.59 -1.56
CA ASN A 2 -19.69 21.52 -1.20
C ASN A 2 -20.00 20.12 -0.62
N THR A 3 -20.68 20.04 0.52
CA THR A 3 -21.04 18.79 1.21
C THR A 3 -21.77 17.84 0.25
N ASP A 4 -22.65 18.39 -0.60
CA ASP A 4 -23.43 17.68 -1.60
C ASP A 4 -22.56 16.88 -2.58
N ARG A 5 -21.37 17.41 -2.95
CA ARG A 5 -20.45 16.72 -3.86
C ARG A 5 -19.84 15.48 -3.20
N LEU A 6 -19.47 15.57 -1.92
CA LEU A 6 -18.90 14.42 -1.21
C LEU A 6 -19.92 13.30 -1.11
N GLU A 7 -21.13 13.66 -0.68
CA GLU A 7 -22.23 12.73 -0.45
C GLU A 7 -22.58 11.98 -1.74
N SER A 8 -22.82 12.72 -2.83
CA SER A 8 -23.11 12.12 -4.14
C SER A 8 -22.03 11.15 -4.63
N LEU A 9 -20.74 11.52 -4.54
CA LEU A 9 -19.64 10.63 -4.94
C LEU A 9 -19.56 9.38 -4.04
N SER A 10 -19.89 9.52 -2.77
CA SER A 10 -19.85 8.44 -1.78
C SER A 10 -20.99 7.44 -1.96
N GLU A 11 -22.19 7.92 -2.30
CA GLU A 11 -23.33 7.07 -2.66
C GLU A 11 -23.06 6.27 -3.93
N LEU A 12 -22.56 6.91 -4.98
CA LEU A 12 -22.16 6.24 -6.22
C LEU A 12 -21.11 5.17 -5.95
N THR A 13 -20.10 5.49 -5.15
CA THR A 13 -19.07 4.53 -4.74
C THR A 13 -19.66 3.36 -3.96
N ALA A 14 -20.52 3.61 -2.97
CA ALA A 14 -21.15 2.55 -2.18
C ALA A 14 -22.00 1.63 -3.05
N LYS A 15 -22.80 2.20 -3.97
CA LYS A 15 -23.58 1.43 -4.94
C LYS A 15 -22.68 0.55 -5.82
N TYR A 16 -21.59 1.11 -6.34
CA TYR A 16 -20.66 0.35 -7.17
C TYR A 16 -19.97 -0.78 -6.37
N CYS A 17 -19.63 -0.55 -5.10
CA CYS A 17 -19.14 -1.59 -4.20
C CYS A 17 -20.14 -2.74 -4.05
N PHE A 18 -21.42 -2.44 -3.80
CA PHE A 18 -22.47 -3.45 -3.72
C PHE A 18 -22.61 -4.27 -5.01
N GLU A 19 -22.44 -3.64 -6.18
CA GLU A 19 -22.64 -4.29 -7.48
C GLU A 19 -21.44 -5.14 -7.92
N LYS A 20 -20.21 -4.78 -7.49
CA LYS A 20 -18.97 -5.34 -8.05
C LYS A 20 -18.12 -6.14 -7.08
N LEU A 21 -18.25 -5.89 -5.78
CA LEU A 21 -17.37 -6.47 -4.78
C LEU A 21 -18.09 -7.60 -4.03
N ASP A 22 -17.34 -8.64 -3.68
CA ASP A 22 -17.77 -9.62 -2.69
C ASP A 22 -17.56 -9.04 -1.29
N LEU A 23 -18.63 -8.48 -0.72
CA LEU A 23 -18.62 -7.83 0.59
C LEU A 23 -18.97 -8.80 1.73
N ASP A 24 -19.56 -9.96 1.41
CA ASP A 24 -19.97 -10.97 2.39
C ASP A 24 -18.78 -11.81 2.86
N SER A 25 -17.82 -12.08 1.97
CA SER A 25 -16.59 -12.81 2.30
C SER A 25 -15.43 -11.90 2.75
N ALA A 26 -15.74 -10.69 3.22
CA ALA A 26 -14.76 -9.65 3.48
C ALA A 26 -13.91 -9.95 4.72
N GLU A 27 -12.69 -10.44 4.50
CA GLU A 27 -11.66 -10.59 5.52
C GLU A 27 -10.38 -9.88 5.10
N LEU A 28 -9.69 -9.27 6.07
CA LEU A 28 -8.36 -8.71 5.84
C LEU A 28 -7.39 -9.83 5.48
N GLY A 29 -6.70 -9.68 4.35
CA GLY A 29 -5.65 -10.61 3.97
C GLY A 29 -4.42 -10.54 4.88
N SER A 30 -3.57 -11.57 4.81
CA SER A 30 -2.32 -11.68 5.57
C SER A 30 -1.37 -10.49 5.38
N GLU A 31 -1.52 -9.74 4.29
CA GLU A 31 -0.79 -8.49 4.01
C GLU A 31 -0.94 -7.40 5.07
N TYR A 32 -1.94 -7.50 5.93
CA TYR A 32 -2.23 -6.55 7.01
C TYR A 32 -1.89 -7.10 8.40
N SER A 33 -1.25 -8.27 8.50
CA SER A 33 -0.93 -8.93 9.76
C SER A 33 0.58 -9.13 9.88
N TYR A 34 1.26 -8.13 10.45
CA TYR A 34 2.67 -8.23 10.79
C TYR A 34 2.86 -8.50 12.28
N PRO A 35 3.87 -9.32 12.66
CA PRO A 35 4.15 -9.59 14.07
C PRO A 35 4.87 -8.44 14.77
N ASN A 36 5.56 -7.55 14.05
CA ASN A 36 6.35 -6.49 14.65
C ASN A 36 6.35 -5.20 13.84
N LEU A 37 6.68 -4.11 14.54
CA LEU A 37 6.63 -2.74 14.00
C LEU A 37 7.65 -2.48 12.88
N PRO A 38 8.90 -3.02 12.94
CA PRO A 38 9.83 -2.93 11.82
C PRO A 38 9.27 -3.44 10.49
N LEU A 39 8.53 -4.55 10.49
CA LEU A 39 7.90 -5.06 9.27
C LEU A 39 6.83 -4.12 8.72
N CYS A 40 6.01 -3.52 9.58
CA CYS A 40 5.05 -2.48 9.17
C CYS A 40 5.76 -1.29 8.50
N ILE A 41 6.89 -0.85 9.05
CA ILE A 41 7.68 0.27 8.50
C ILE A 41 8.30 -0.10 7.14
N ILE A 42 8.86 -1.30 7.02
CA ILE A 42 9.43 -1.80 5.76
C ILE A 42 8.33 -1.84 4.68
N ASP A 43 7.20 -2.50 4.95
CA ASP A 43 6.11 -2.57 3.95
C ASP A 43 5.64 -1.16 3.58
N THR A 44 5.38 -0.31 4.58
CA THR A 44 4.95 1.09 4.36
C THR A 44 5.78 1.80 3.30
N VAL A 45 7.10 1.83 3.46
CA VAL A 45 8.00 2.60 2.59
C VAL A 45 8.13 1.90 1.23
N PHE A 46 8.24 0.57 1.23
CA PHE A 46 8.40 -0.17 -0.02
C PHE A 46 7.13 -0.22 -0.86
N SER A 47 5.94 -0.12 -0.28
CA SER A 47 4.64 -0.15 -0.96
C SER A 47 4.22 1.13 -1.69
N ILE A 48 5.05 2.18 -1.66
CA ILE A 48 4.76 3.42 -2.38
C ILE A 48 5.24 3.34 -3.83
N GLY A 49 4.31 3.47 -4.78
CA GLY A 49 4.60 3.65 -6.20
C GLY A 49 5.12 2.40 -6.94
N VAL A 50 5.01 1.21 -6.36
CA VAL A 50 5.55 -0.04 -6.93
C VAL A 50 4.49 -1.15 -6.93
N SER A 51 4.82 -2.31 -7.52
CA SER A 51 3.96 -3.49 -7.43
C SER A 51 4.07 -4.13 -6.04
N TYR A 52 2.95 -4.63 -5.53
CA TYR A 52 2.94 -5.28 -4.22
C TYR A 52 3.84 -6.53 -4.15
N ALA A 53 4.00 -7.24 -5.26
CA ALA A 53 4.95 -8.35 -5.35
C ALA A 53 6.39 -7.92 -5.04
N SER A 54 6.80 -6.70 -5.45
CA SER A 54 8.12 -6.16 -5.14
C SER A 54 8.27 -5.88 -3.65
N THR A 55 7.22 -5.38 -2.98
CA THR A 55 7.24 -5.15 -1.54
C THR A 55 7.33 -6.46 -0.77
N ARG A 56 6.46 -7.44 -1.07
CA ARG A 56 6.48 -8.74 -0.40
C ARG A 56 7.85 -9.40 -0.49
N ASN A 57 8.47 -9.39 -1.67
CA ASN A 57 9.82 -9.92 -1.83
C ASN A 57 10.86 -9.24 -0.93
N THR A 58 10.73 -7.93 -0.68
CA THR A 58 11.59 -7.21 0.27
C THR A 58 11.36 -7.70 1.70
N VAL A 59 10.10 -7.77 2.13
CA VAL A 59 9.71 -8.24 3.46
C VAL A 59 10.17 -9.68 3.70
N ASP A 60 9.91 -10.59 2.75
CA ASP A 60 10.29 -12.00 2.84
C ASP A 60 11.80 -12.19 2.95
N ARG A 61 12.59 -11.36 2.26
CA ARG A 61 14.06 -11.38 2.36
C ARG A 61 14.53 -10.92 3.72
N PHE A 62 13.91 -9.88 4.27
CA PHE A 62 14.23 -9.40 5.61
C PHE A 62 13.89 -10.46 6.69
N CYS A 63 12.71 -11.08 6.61
CA CYS A 63 12.34 -12.18 7.51
C CYS A 63 13.34 -13.35 7.38
N ARG A 64 13.73 -13.72 6.16
CA ARG A 64 14.75 -14.76 5.93
C ARG A 64 16.12 -14.41 6.50
N PHE A 65 16.51 -13.13 6.43
CA PHE A 65 17.77 -12.65 6.99
C PHE A 65 17.79 -12.74 8.54
N LEU A 66 16.67 -12.41 9.19
CA LEU A 66 16.55 -12.51 10.66
C LEU A 66 16.27 -13.93 11.17
N GLY A 67 15.78 -14.83 10.31
CA GLY A 67 15.35 -16.16 10.74
C GLY A 67 14.16 -16.06 11.72
N ALA A 68 14.25 -16.75 12.86
CA ALA A 68 13.17 -16.81 13.84
C ALA A 68 12.81 -15.44 14.45
N GLU A 69 13.78 -14.52 14.55
CA GLU A 69 13.52 -13.17 15.08
C GLU A 69 12.63 -12.35 14.15
N GLY A 70 12.69 -12.59 12.83
CA GLY A 70 11.92 -11.84 11.84
C GLY A 70 10.41 -11.95 12.02
N THR A 71 9.95 -13.05 12.62
CA THR A 71 8.54 -13.29 12.91
C THR A 71 8.19 -13.15 14.39
N SER A 72 9.13 -12.69 15.23
CA SER A 72 8.88 -12.48 16.65
C SER A 72 8.20 -11.14 16.90
N GLU A 73 7.19 -11.13 17.77
CA GLU A 73 6.58 -9.90 18.28
C GLU A 73 7.53 -9.10 19.19
N SER A 74 8.57 -9.77 19.71
CA SER A 74 9.59 -9.14 20.56
C SER A 74 10.68 -8.42 19.77
N PHE A 75 10.64 -8.42 18.43
CA PHE A 75 11.64 -7.73 17.63
C PHE A 75 11.37 -6.23 17.62
N SER A 76 12.22 -5.48 18.32
CA SER A 76 12.00 -4.06 18.63
C SER A 76 12.53 -3.12 17.54
N VAL A 77 12.05 -1.87 17.53
CA VAL A 77 12.55 -0.81 16.64
C VAL A 77 14.03 -0.51 16.89
N SER A 78 14.47 -0.47 18.14
CA SER A 78 15.89 -0.29 18.47
C SER A 78 16.77 -1.44 17.97
N SER A 79 16.31 -2.69 18.10
CA SER A 79 17.01 -3.86 17.54
C SER A 79 17.14 -3.75 16.01
N PHE A 80 16.09 -3.29 15.35
CA PHE A 80 16.11 -3.04 13.91
C PHE A 80 17.11 -1.93 13.52
N LEU A 81 17.14 -0.81 14.27
CA LEU A 81 18.08 0.28 14.04
C LEU A 81 19.54 -0.12 14.28
N SER A 82 19.83 -1.05 15.19
CA SER A 82 21.17 -1.62 15.37
C SER A 82 21.69 -2.33 14.11
N LEU A 83 20.81 -2.90 13.28
CA LEU A 83 21.21 -3.46 11.98
C LEU A 83 21.72 -2.37 11.03
N TYR A 84 21.12 -1.18 11.06
CA TYR A 84 21.58 -0.04 10.24
C TYR A 84 22.93 0.48 10.68
N HIS A 85 23.28 0.40 11.97
CA HIS A 85 24.64 0.71 12.43
C HIS A 85 25.68 -0.27 11.88
N THR A 86 25.29 -1.52 11.63
CA THR A 86 26.19 -2.57 11.12
C THR A 86 26.28 -2.59 9.59
N TYR A 87 25.15 -2.42 8.90
CA TYR A 87 25.04 -2.58 7.45
C TYR A 87 24.97 -1.25 6.70
N SER A 88 24.71 -0.12 7.34
CA SER A 88 24.36 1.14 6.67
C SER A 88 23.12 1.02 5.76
N PRO A 89 22.48 2.15 5.37
CA PRO A 89 21.35 2.10 4.45
C PRO A 89 21.67 1.43 3.11
N GLN A 90 22.89 1.59 2.59
CA GLN A 90 23.28 1.06 1.28
C GLN A 90 23.40 -0.46 1.30
N ARG A 91 24.00 -1.06 2.34
CA ARG A 91 24.08 -2.53 2.41
C ARG A 91 22.76 -3.13 2.89
N MET A 92 21.97 -2.44 3.72
CA MET A 92 20.59 -2.86 3.98
C MET A 92 19.81 -2.99 2.67
N ALA A 93 19.92 -2.03 1.74
CA ALA A 93 19.29 -2.11 0.43
C ALA A 93 19.84 -3.26 -0.44
N ALA A 94 21.16 -3.46 -0.47
CA ALA A 94 21.82 -4.39 -1.39
C ALA A 94 21.82 -5.84 -0.90
N GLU A 95 22.12 -6.07 0.37
CA GLU A 95 22.43 -7.38 0.96
C GLU A 95 21.24 -7.96 1.72
N VAL A 96 20.47 -7.12 2.41
CA VAL A 96 19.35 -7.57 3.26
C VAL A 96 18.03 -7.53 2.51
N PHE A 97 17.61 -6.35 2.05
CA PHE A 97 16.37 -6.19 1.29
C PHE A 97 16.49 -6.69 -0.16
N GLY A 98 17.70 -6.65 -0.72
CA GLY A 98 17.93 -6.87 -2.15
C GLY A 98 17.10 -5.95 -3.04
N ASN A 99 16.80 -4.74 -2.56
CA ASN A 99 15.96 -3.75 -3.22
C ASN A 99 16.58 -2.35 -3.06
N LYS A 100 17.10 -1.82 -4.18
CA LYS A 100 17.76 -0.50 -4.27
C LYS A 100 16.83 0.61 -4.79
N GLN A 101 15.51 0.39 -4.74
CA GLN A 101 14.54 1.40 -5.16
C GLN A 101 14.70 2.68 -4.34
N ARG A 102 14.34 3.78 -4.99
CA ARG A 102 14.40 5.12 -4.42
C ARG A 102 13.01 5.66 -4.17
N THR A 103 12.86 6.61 -3.26
CA THR A 103 11.59 7.28 -2.97
C THR A 103 11.13 8.19 -4.13
N SER A 104 12.06 8.59 -5.00
CA SER A 104 11.81 9.30 -6.26
C SER A 104 12.98 9.07 -7.24
N THR A 105 12.68 9.12 -8.54
CA THR A 105 13.64 8.96 -9.63
C THR A 105 14.53 10.18 -9.86
N VAL A 106 14.11 11.37 -9.40
CA VAL A 106 14.87 12.61 -9.61
C VAL A 106 15.73 12.92 -8.39
N ASN A 107 15.10 13.15 -7.23
CA ASN A 107 15.77 13.62 -6.00
C ASN A 107 15.38 12.78 -4.77
N GLY A 108 15.03 11.50 -4.96
CA GLY A 108 14.68 10.63 -3.82
C GLY A 108 15.88 10.32 -2.93
N ILE A 109 15.67 9.47 -1.93
CA ILE A 109 16.73 8.71 -1.23
C ILE A 109 16.51 7.21 -1.48
N LEU A 110 17.42 6.35 -1.05
CA LEU A 110 17.14 4.92 -1.05
C LEU A 110 15.93 4.65 -0.15
N LYS A 111 15.03 3.74 -0.56
CA LYS A 111 13.93 3.34 0.31
C LYS A 111 14.42 2.70 1.61
N ALA A 112 15.57 2.00 1.58
CA ALA A 112 16.23 1.51 2.78
C ALA A 112 16.63 2.64 3.74
N GLU A 113 17.05 3.79 3.23
CA GLU A 113 17.37 4.98 4.03
C GLU A 113 16.10 5.63 4.59
N ALA A 114 15.05 5.73 3.79
CA ALA A 114 13.74 6.20 4.26
C ALA A 114 13.15 5.30 5.37
N VAL A 115 13.34 3.97 5.30
CA VAL A 115 12.96 3.03 6.37
C VAL A 115 13.71 3.32 7.67
N MET A 116 15.01 3.61 7.60
CA MET A 116 15.80 4.00 8.76
C MET A 116 15.25 5.28 9.40
N MET A 117 15.07 6.33 8.61
CA MET A 117 14.54 7.62 9.10
C MET A 117 13.13 7.49 9.68
N PHE A 118 12.27 6.66 9.08
CA PHE A 118 10.94 6.39 9.61
C PHE A 118 11.03 5.66 10.95
N SER A 119 11.93 4.68 11.08
CA SER A 119 12.16 3.95 12.33
C SER A 119 12.72 4.86 13.42
N GLU A 120 13.58 5.82 13.07
CA GLU A 120 14.05 6.86 14.01
C GLU A 120 12.92 7.78 14.46
N ALA A 121 12.02 8.18 13.56
CA ALA A 121 10.84 8.98 13.91
C ALA A 121 9.91 8.24 14.88
N VAL A 122 9.72 6.92 14.69
CA VAL A 122 8.98 6.06 15.62
C VAL A 122 9.68 6.00 16.98
N ARG A 123 10.98 5.69 17.01
CA ARG A 123 11.75 5.57 18.25
C ARG A 123 11.80 6.87 19.04
N ALA A 124 11.80 8.03 18.37
CA ALA A 124 11.75 9.34 19.02
C ALA A 124 10.47 9.58 19.84
N GLN A 125 9.44 8.75 19.64
CA GLN A 125 8.20 8.76 20.44
C GLN A 125 8.20 7.69 21.55
N ASP A 126 9.36 7.09 21.85
CA ASP A 126 9.53 6.01 22.82
C ASP A 126 8.68 4.74 22.52
N VAL A 127 8.35 4.51 21.25
CA VAL A 127 7.62 3.32 20.78
C VAL A 127 8.58 2.28 20.21
N GLU A 128 8.58 1.09 20.81
CA GLU A 128 9.49 -0.01 20.43
C GLU A 128 8.78 -1.21 19.78
N TYR A 129 7.51 -1.45 20.12
CA TYR A 129 6.78 -2.67 19.74
C TYR A 129 5.44 -2.36 19.09
N LEU A 130 4.94 -3.31 18.30
CA LEU A 130 3.67 -3.14 17.59
C LEU A 130 2.48 -2.98 18.54
N LYS A 131 2.46 -3.69 19.68
CA LYS A 131 1.41 -3.54 20.69
C LYS A 131 1.26 -2.13 21.26
N ASP A 132 2.33 -1.33 21.19
CA ASP A 132 2.40 0.04 21.72
C ASP A 132 2.22 1.09 20.60
N SER A 133 1.98 0.67 19.35
CA SER A 133 1.96 1.57 18.19
C SER A 133 0.79 2.55 18.18
N SER A 134 -0.27 2.32 18.97
CA SER A 134 -1.41 3.23 19.08
C SER A 134 -1.01 4.63 19.57
N PHE A 135 0.11 4.77 20.29
CA PHE A 135 0.64 6.08 20.72
C PHE A 135 1.13 6.95 19.55
N LEU A 136 1.35 6.36 18.37
CA LEU A 136 1.75 7.11 17.17
C LEU A 136 0.57 7.77 16.47
N LEU A 137 -0.66 7.31 16.73
CA LEU A 137 -1.86 7.84 16.07
C LEU A 137 -2.12 9.28 16.49
N ASN A 138 -2.31 10.17 15.50
CA ASN A 138 -2.57 11.59 15.70
C ASN A 138 -1.47 12.34 16.49
N ASN A 139 -0.27 11.78 16.55
CA ASN A 139 0.88 12.44 17.16
C ASN A 139 1.52 13.42 16.16
N GLU A 140 1.23 14.71 16.31
CA GLU A 140 1.70 15.72 15.36
C GLU A 140 3.23 15.77 15.17
N GLU A 141 4.01 15.50 16.23
CA GLU A 141 5.47 15.53 16.16
C GLU A 141 6.01 14.36 15.32
N PHE A 142 5.46 13.18 15.55
CA PHE A 142 5.72 12.00 14.74
C PHE A 142 5.33 12.23 13.27
N GLU A 143 4.13 12.75 13.03
CA GLU A 143 3.65 13.01 11.66
C GLU A 143 4.53 14.02 10.93
N LYS A 144 4.89 15.13 11.58
CA LYS A 144 5.82 16.13 11.01
C LYS A 144 7.17 15.49 10.67
N SER A 145 7.68 14.64 11.56
CA SER A 145 8.94 13.91 11.33
C SER A 145 8.85 12.99 10.12
N VAL A 146 7.80 12.17 10.01
CA VAL A 146 7.58 11.28 8.85
C VAL A 146 7.41 12.07 7.55
N LEU A 147 6.61 13.13 7.55
CA LEU A 147 6.35 13.95 6.36
C LEU A 147 7.59 14.73 5.87
N SER A 148 8.60 14.91 6.74
CA SER A 148 9.88 15.52 6.39
C SER A 148 10.80 14.58 5.60
N ILE A 149 10.58 13.26 5.67
CA ILE A 149 11.40 12.27 4.98
C ILE A 149 11.27 12.44 3.45
N PRO A 150 12.37 12.49 2.68
CA PRO A 150 12.32 12.65 1.24
C PRO A 150 11.44 11.61 0.54
N GLY A 151 10.36 12.09 -0.10
CA GLY A 151 9.37 11.28 -0.80
C GLY A 151 8.15 10.86 0.03
N GLN A 152 8.04 11.29 1.30
CA GLN A 152 6.92 10.97 2.19
C GLN A 152 5.96 12.14 2.45
N ARG A 153 6.28 13.35 1.93
CA ARG A 153 5.52 14.60 2.15
C ARG A 153 4.01 14.54 1.86
N SER A 154 3.56 13.65 0.97
CA SER A 154 2.14 13.51 0.66
C SER A 154 1.32 12.87 1.79
N GLY A 155 1.98 12.21 2.75
CA GLY A 155 1.33 11.48 3.83
C GLY A 155 0.59 10.22 3.38
N ILE A 156 0.81 9.74 2.16
CA ILE A 156 0.21 8.47 1.68
C ILE A 156 0.79 7.29 2.46
N SER A 157 2.10 7.28 2.66
CA SER A 157 2.79 6.28 3.50
C SER A 157 2.35 6.32 4.94
N LEU A 158 2.19 7.51 5.52
CA LEU A 158 1.72 7.67 6.90
C LEU A 158 0.33 7.06 7.11
N ARG A 159 -0.63 7.35 6.21
CA ARG A 159 -1.97 6.73 6.26
C ARG A 159 -1.90 5.21 6.13
N TYR A 160 -1.06 4.71 5.23
CA TYR A 160 -0.89 3.28 5.05
C TYR A 160 -0.21 2.60 6.25
N PHE A 161 0.76 3.27 6.86
CA PHE A 161 1.38 2.82 8.10
C PHE A 161 0.34 2.66 9.21
N TYR A 162 -0.55 3.64 9.38
CA TYR A 162 -1.66 3.55 10.33
C TYR A 162 -2.57 2.35 10.07
N MET A 163 -2.84 2.02 8.80
CA MET A 163 -3.57 0.80 8.45
C MET A 163 -2.79 -0.46 8.85
N LEU A 164 -1.48 -0.50 8.63
CA LEU A 164 -0.64 -1.67 8.97
C LEU A 164 -0.51 -1.87 10.48
N ILE A 165 -0.50 -0.80 11.27
CA ILE A 165 -0.48 -0.90 12.74
C ILE A 165 -1.86 -1.09 13.38
N GLY A 166 -2.89 -1.34 12.57
CA GLY A 166 -4.20 -1.78 13.05
C GLY A 166 -5.31 -0.75 13.04
N SER A 167 -5.08 0.48 12.58
CA SER A 167 -6.15 1.50 12.55
C SER A 167 -7.12 1.25 11.41
N ASP A 168 -8.39 1.12 11.75
CA ASP A 168 -9.47 0.81 10.82
C ASP A 168 -10.01 2.02 10.04
N ASP A 169 -9.66 3.23 10.46
CA ASP A 169 -10.23 4.47 9.94
C ASP A 169 -9.50 5.03 8.72
N PHE A 170 -8.33 4.49 8.39
CA PHE A 170 -7.49 5.00 7.31
C PHE A 170 -7.68 4.22 6.00
N VAL A 171 -7.40 4.93 4.92
CA VAL A 171 -7.43 4.45 3.53
C VAL A 171 -6.11 4.87 2.91
N LYS A 172 -5.55 4.04 2.04
CA LYS A 172 -4.34 4.37 1.28
C LYS A 172 -4.79 4.89 -0.09
N PRO A 173 -4.77 6.20 -0.36
CA PRO A 173 -5.28 6.76 -1.62
C PRO A 173 -4.25 6.59 -2.75
N ASP A 174 -3.95 5.34 -3.10
CA ASP A 174 -3.05 4.99 -4.18
C ASP A 174 -3.77 4.90 -5.54
N ARG A 175 -3.03 4.48 -6.57
CA ARG A 175 -3.57 4.41 -7.93
C ARG A 175 -4.71 3.40 -8.07
N MET A 176 -4.79 2.37 -7.23
CA MET A 176 -5.86 1.38 -7.29
C MET A 176 -7.15 1.97 -6.73
N ILE A 177 -7.07 2.61 -5.56
CA ILE A 177 -8.22 3.34 -4.98
C ILE A 177 -8.68 4.44 -5.93
N LEU A 178 -7.76 5.28 -6.43
CA LEU A 178 -8.12 6.37 -7.34
C LEU A 178 -8.80 5.85 -8.62
N ARG A 179 -8.26 4.80 -9.24
CA ARG A 179 -8.87 4.20 -10.43
C ARG A 179 -10.26 3.66 -10.14
N PHE A 180 -10.43 2.94 -9.03
CA PHE A 180 -11.72 2.39 -8.64
C PHE A 180 -12.77 3.50 -8.47
N LEU A 181 -12.42 4.57 -7.76
CA LEU A 181 -13.33 5.69 -7.53
C LEU A 181 -13.64 6.44 -8.83
N GLN A 182 -12.65 6.64 -9.71
CA GLN A 182 -12.87 7.26 -11.03
C GLN A 182 -13.86 6.45 -11.87
N THR A 183 -13.75 5.12 -11.87
CA THR A 183 -14.71 4.24 -12.54
C THR A 183 -16.08 4.29 -11.88
N ALA A 184 -16.15 4.19 -10.55
CA ALA A 184 -17.41 4.15 -9.81
C ALA A 184 -18.22 5.45 -9.91
N THR A 185 -17.54 6.59 -10.06
CA THR A 185 -18.16 7.92 -10.00
C THR A 185 -18.14 8.68 -11.32
N GLU A 186 -17.50 8.13 -12.35
CA GLU A 186 -17.23 8.80 -13.64
C GLU A 186 -16.53 10.17 -13.47
N CYS A 187 -15.85 10.39 -12.35
CA CYS A 187 -15.17 11.64 -12.02
C CYS A 187 -13.66 11.49 -12.14
N GLU A 188 -13.05 12.11 -13.15
CA GLU A 188 -11.60 12.03 -13.35
C GLU A 188 -10.80 12.81 -12.29
N SER A 189 -11.37 13.86 -11.72
CA SER A 189 -10.69 14.81 -10.82
C SER A 189 -10.83 14.45 -9.33
N ILE A 190 -10.28 13.30 -8.95
CA ILE A 190 -10.24 12.83 -7.55
C ILE A 190 -8.83 13.01 -6.99
N THR A 191 -8.69 13.87 -5.98
CA THR A 191 -7.44 14.05 -5.25
C THR A 191 -7.27 12.95 -4.20
N PRO A 192 -6.04 12.66 -3.71
CA PRO A 192 -5.83 11.66 -2.67
C PRO A 192 -6.63 11.92 -1.37
N ASP A 193 -6.74 13.18 -0.95
CA ASP A 193 -7.53 13.55 0.22
C ASP A 193 -9.03 13.29 -0.01
N LEU A 194 -9.54 13.68 -1.18
CA LEU A 194 -10.92 13.42 -1.56
C LEU A 194 -11.21 11.92 -1.63
N ALA A 195 -10.27 11.11 -2.16
CA ALA A 195 -10.41 9.66 -2.22
C ALA A 195 -10.60 9.04 -0.83
N CYS A 196 -9.80 9.43 0.16
CA CYS A 196 -9.96 8.98 1.54
C CYS A 196 -11.37 9.29 2.06
N ARG A 197 -11.82 10.54 1.87
CA ARG A 197 -13.14 10.99 2.34
C ARG A 197 -14.29 10.26 1.67
N ILE A 198 -14.19 10.00 0.36
CA ILE A 198 -15.19 9.23 -0.39
C ILE A 198 -15.27 7.81 0.17
N VAL A 199 -14.15 7.10 0.33
CA VAL A 199 -14.13 5.72 0.84
C VAL A 199 -14.66 5.66 2.27
N GLN A 200 -14.22 6.57 3.15
CA GLN A 200 -14.71 6.66 4.53
C GLN A 200 -16.22 6.92 4.59
N SER A 201 -16.76 7.77 3.72
CA SER A 201 -18.19 8.06 3.68
C SER A 201 -18.99 6.94 3.03
N ALA A 202 -18.49 6.33 1.95
CA ALA A 202 -19.06 5.13 1.33
C ALA A 202 -19.16 3.98 2.32
N CYS A 203 -18.13 3.79 3.16
CA CYS A 203 -18.13 2.83 4.25
C CYS A 203 -19.31 3.05 5.22
N LYS A 204 -19.70 4.30 5.51
CA LYS A 204 -20.85 4.59 6.38
C LYS A 204 -22.17 4.13 5.75
N PHE A 205 -22.34 4.30 4.44
CA PHE A 205 -23.51 3.78 3.73
C PHE A 205 -23.54 2.24 3.76
N LEU A 206 -22.40 1.60 3.50
CA LEU A 206 -22.29 0.14 3.47
C LEU A 206 -22.55 -0.52 4.83
N ARG A 207 -22.23 0.15 5.94
CA ARG A 207 -22.44 -0.36 7.30
C ARG A 207 -23.89 -0.72 7.63
N HIS A 208 -24.87 -0.16 6.91
CA HIS A 208 -26.27 -0.55 7.09
C HIS A 208 -26.49 -2.03 6.79
N SER A 209 -25.84 -2.56 5.74
CA SER A 209 -25.93 -3.96 5.34
C SER A 209 -24.75 -4.80 5.83
N PHE A 210 -23.60 -4.17 6.08
CA PHE A 210 -22.36 -4.83 6.52
C PHE A 210 -21.81 -4.17 7.80
N PRO A 211 -22.34 -4.50 8.99
CA PRO A 211 -22.04 -3.77 10.23
C PRO A 211 -20.56 -3.68 10.60
N ASN A 212 -19.77 -4.68 10.21
CA ASN A 212 -18.33 -4.75 10.50
C ASN A 212 -17.46 -4.04 9.45
N MET A 213 -18.05 -3.39 8.46
CA MET A 213 -17.29 -2.71 7.41
C MET A 213 -16.49 -1.52 7.98
N THR A 214 -15.20 -1.51 7.70
CA THR A 214 -14.29 -0.40 8.06
C THR A 214 -13.66 0.20 6.80
N PRO A 215 -13.23 1.47 6.82
CA PRO A 215 -12.47 2.06 5.73
C PRO A 215 -11.25 1.22 5.31
N ARG A 216 -10.51 0.68 6.28
CA ARG A 216 -9.37 -0.22 6.03
C ARG A 216 -9.78 -1.52 5.34
N LEU A 217 -10.87 -2.16 5.79
CA LEU A 217 -11.37 -3.38 5.16
C LEU A 217 -11.84 -3.09 3.73
N LEU A 218 -12.59 -2.01 3.53
CA LEU A 218 -13.07 -1.61 2.21
C LEU A 218 -11.92 -1.29 1.24
N ASP A 219 -10.86 -0.61 1.72
CA ASP A 219 -9.63 -0.39 0.96
C ASP A 219 -9.02 -1.71 0.49
N ASN A 220 -8.87 -2.70 1.38
CA ASN A 220 -8.33 -4.01 1.02
C ASN A 220 -9.19 -4.72 -0.05
N ILE A 221 -10.51 -4.71 0.09
CA ILE A 221 -11.42 -5.34 -0.89
C ILE A 221 -11.27 -4.67 -2.25
N ILE A 222 -11.29 -3.33 -2.30
CA ILE A 222 -11.12 -2.57 -3.54
C ILE A 222 -9.76 -2.88 -4.17
N TRP A 223 -8.70 -2.92 -3.36
CA TRP A 223 -7.36 -3.21 -3.84
C TRP A 223 -7.24 -4.63 -4.41
N ARG A 224 -7.88 -5.62 -3.79
CA ARG A 224 -7.92 -7.01 -4.31
C ARG A 224 -8.63 -7.08 -5.66
N PHE A 225 -9.82 -6.48 -5.75
CA PHE A 225 -10.58 -6.38 -6.98
C PHE A 225 -9.76 -5.75 -8.11
N GLN A 226 -9.16 -4.58 -7.87
CA GLN A 226 -8.32 -3.88 -8.86
C GLN A 226 -7.07 -4.68 -9.25
N SER A 227 -6.50 -5.43 -8.31
CA SER A 227 -5.32 -6.27 -8.54
C SER A 227 -5.65 -7.50 -9.39
N GLU A 228 -6.84 -8.06 -9.24
CA GLU A 228 -7.35 -9.18 -10.05
C GLU A 228 -7.69 -8.72 -11.48
N GLU A 229 -8.45 -7.62 -11.63
CA GLU A 229 -8.73 -7.04 -12.93
C GLU A 229 -7.46 -6.71 -13.71
N ALA A 230 -6.42 -6.18 -13.04
CA ALA A 230 -5.15 -5.88 -13.67
C ALA A 230 -4.44 -7.14 -14.20
N LYS A 231 -4.54 -8.28 -13.50
CA LYS A 231 -3.95 -9.55 -13.95
C LYS A 231 -4.71 -10.13 -15.15
N GLU A 232 -6.03 -10.09 -15.12
CA GLU A 232 -6.88 -10.58 -16.21
C GLU A 232 -6.66 -9.79 -17.50
N ASN A 233 -6.63 -8.46 -17.39
CA ASN A 233 -6.37 -7.57 -18.52
C ASN A 233 -4.96 -7.78 -19.10
N ALA A 234 -3.94 -7.99 -18.25
CA ALA A 234 -2.60 -8.31 -18.70
C ALA A 234 -2.53 -9.67 -19.44
N GLY A 235 -3.27 -10.67 -18.95
CA GLY A 235 -3.39 -11.98 -19.59
C GLY A 235 -4.04 -11.90 -20.98
N THR A 236 -5.13 -11.14 -21.09
CA THR A 236 -5.87 -10.94 -22.34
C THR A 236 -5.03 -10.19 -23.38
N ASN A 237 -4.34 -9.13 -22.98
CA ASN A 237 -3.43 -8.40 -23.88
C ASN A 237 -2.25 -9.28 -24.34
N LYS A 238 -1.70 -10.13 -23.46
CA LYS A 238 -0.63 -11.07 -23.83
C LYS A 238 -1.11 -12.09 -24.87
N ARG A 239 -2.35 -12.60 -24.75
CA ARG A 239 -2.97 -13.51 -25.72
C ARG A 239 -3.20 -12.82 -27.07
N ARG A 240 -3.80 -11.62 -27.09
CA ARG A 240 -4.00 -10.82 -28.31
C ARG A 240 -2.69 -10.54 -29.05
N ASN A 241 -1.66 -10.08 -28.33
CA ASN A 241 -0.35 -9.81 -28.91
C ASN A 241 0.34 -11.08 -29.45
N HIS A 242 0.09 -12.24 -28.85
CA HIS A 242 0.60 -13.52 -29.35
C HIS A 242 -0.12 -13.95 -30.64
N GLU A 243 -1.45 -13.84 -30.68
CA GLU A 243 -2.26 -14.15 -31.86
C GLU A 243 -1.94 -13.25 -33.06
N GLU A 244 -1.77 -11.94 -32.84
CA GLU A 244 -1.34 -10.99 -33.87
C GLU A 244 0.06 -11.31 -34.41
N ASN A 245 1.01 -11.64 -33.52
CA ASN A 245 2.35 -12.04 -33.94
C ASN A 245 2.34 -13.37 -34.73
N CYS A 246 1.48 -14.33 -34.37
CA CYS A 246 1.31 -15.56 -35.13
C CYS A 246 0.65 -15.33 -36.49
N ARG A 247 -0.32 -14.42 -36.61
CA ARG A 247 -0.93 -14.02 -37.88
C ARG A 247 0.09 -13.32 -38.79
N ASN A 248 0.86 -12.36 -38.27
CA ASN A 248 1.88 -11.64 -39.03
C ASN A 248 3.02 -12.55 -39.52
N ARG A 249 3.36 -13.61 -38.77
CA ARG A 249 4.31 -14.64 -39.23
C ARG A 249 3.77 -15.49 -40.37
N LYS A 250 2.47 -15.84 -40.35
CA LYS A 250 1.82 -16.59 -41.43
C LYS A 250 1.71 -15.79 -42.73
N VAL A 251 1.41 -14.49 -42.64
CA VAL A 251 1.35 -13.60 -43.82
C VAL A 251 2.73 -13.48 -44.49
N ARG A 252 3.80 -13.30 -43.70
CA ARG A 252 5.18 -13.25 -44.22
C ARG A 252 5.65 -14.54 -44.88
N SER A 253 5.14 -15.71 -44.47
CA SER A 253 5.48 -16.99 -45.12
C SER A 253 4.75 -17.22 -46.44
N SER A 254 3.65 -16.52 -46.70
CA SER A 254 2.87 -16.61 -47.95
C SER A 254 3.25 -15.57 -49.01
N GLU A 255 4.11 -14.60 -48.70
CA GLU A 255 4.68 -13.61 -49.64
C GLU A 255 6.03 -14.06 -50.25
N VAL A 256 6.50 -15.26 -49.89
CA VAL A 256 7.73 -15.86 -50.42
C VAL A 256 7.35 -17.08 -51.25
N HIS A 257 6.67 -16.88 -52.37
CA HIS A 257 6.57 -17.81 -53.52
C HIS A 257 6.28 -17.01 -54.79
#